data_AF-A0AA88UCC8-F1
#
_entry.id   AF-A0AA88UCC8-F1
#
_cell.length_a   1.000
_cell.length_b   1.000
_cell.length_c   1.000
_cell.angle_alpha   90.00
_cell.angle_beta   90.00
_cell.angle_gamma   90.00
#
_symmetry.space_group_name_H-M   'P 1'
#
loop_
_entity.id
_entity.type
_entity.pdbx_description
1 polymer ?
#
loop_
_entity_poly.entity_id
_entity_poly.type
_entity_poly.pdbx_seq_one_letter_code
_entity_poly.pdbx_strand_id
1 'polypeptide(L)' 'MSAVTFWGKPTWVSHAGSQFDYLVANFVTLIENRVDGEEIEAWITLDEHEMSILEHDPKFRSFAVLNPSITA' A
#
# COMPACT_ATOMS: atom_id res chain seq x y z
N MET A 1 18.37 -7.98 2.77
CA MET A 1 18.46 -9.33 3.36
C MET A 1 17.07 -9.72 3.85
N SER A 2 16.44 -10.76 3.29
CA SER A 2 15.15 -11.23 3.81
C SER A 2 15.40 -12.09 5.05
N ALA A 3 14.98 -11.63 6.23
CA ALA A 3 15.05 -12.44 7.44
C ALA A 3 14.07 -13.63 7.32
N VAL A 4 14.60 -14.85 7.48
CA VAL A 4 13.77 -16.06 7.62
C VAL A 4 13.62 -16.31 9.11
N THR A 5 12.39 -16.36 9.59
CA THR A 5 12.09 -16.66 11.00
C THR A 5 11.82 -18.14 11.19
N PHE A 6 11.66 -18.61 12.44
CA PHE A 6 11.21 -19.97 12.74
C PHE A 6 9.86 -20.31 12.07
N TRP A 7 9.05 -19.28 11.76
CA TRP A 7 7.77 -19.39 11.07
C TRP A 7 7.87 -19.29 9.54
N GLY A 8 9.09 -19.25 9.00
CA GLY A 8 9.34 -19.03 7.58
C GLY A 8 9.47 -17.55 7.21
N LYS A 9 9.27 -17.26 5.92
CA LYS A 9 9.21 -15.89 5.38
C LYS A 9 7.79 -15.34 5.54
N PRO A 10 7.63 -14.05 5.91
CA PRO A 10 6.31 -13.46 6.00
C PRO A 10 5.65 -13.37 4.62
N THR A 11 4.39 -13.77 4.54
CA THR A 11 3.54 -13.59 3.34
C THR A 11 3.24 -12.12 3.08
N TRP A 12 3.20 -11.30 4.15
CA TRP A 12 2.91 -9.87 4.08
C TRP A 12 3.78 -9.09 5.07
N VAL A 13 4.20 -7.89 4.69
CA VAL A 13 5.02 -6.99 5.52
C VAL A 13 4.49 -5.57 5.43
N SER A 14 4.66 -4.80 6.50
CA SER A 14 4.18 -3.43 6.63
C SER A 14 5.13 -2.58 7.46
N HIS A 15 5.06 -1.28 7.27
CA HIS A 15 5.68 -0.31 8.17
C HIS A 15 4.78 -0.15 9.40
N ALA A 16 5.37 -0.13 10.59
CA ALA A 16 4.61 0.20 11.79
C ALA A 16 4.02 1.61 11.64
N GLY A 17 2.72 1.76 11.94
CA GLY A 17 2.06 3.06 11.93
C GLY A 17 2.84 4.04 12.80
N SER A 18 3.05 5.26 12.28
CA SER A 18 3.72 6.31 13.04
C SER A 18 2.66 7.02 13.88
N GLN A 19 2.95 7.36 15.15
CA GLN A 19 2.06 8.21 15.96
C GLN A 19 1.91 9.64 15.39
N PHE A 20 2.60 9.94 14.29
CA PHE A 20 2.64 11.23 13.62
C PHE A 20 1.95 11.14 12.27
N ASP A 21 0.65 10.84 12.24
CA ASP A 21 -0.17 10.81 11.01
C ASP A 21 -0.03 12.11 10.18
N TYR A 22 0.27 13.23 10.83
CA TYR A 22 0.52 14.52 10.17
C TYR A 22 1.87 14.63 9.46
N LEU A 23 2.85 13.76 9.76
CA LEU A 23 4.15 13.71 9.06
C LEU A 23 4.10 12.81 7.81
N VAL A 24 2.99 12.11 7.60
CA VAL A 24 2.82 11.12 6.51
C VAL A 24 1.83 11.60 5.45
N ALA A 25 1.36 12.84 5.52
CA ALA A 25 0.62 13.45 4.41
C ALA A 25 1.51 13.51 3.16
N ASN A 26 0.96 13.21 1.99
CA ASN A 26 1.70 13.14 0.72
C ASN A 26 2.81 12.08 0.73
N PHE A 27 2.51 10.90 1.28
CA PHE A 27 3.46 9.80 1.35
C PHE A 27 3.05 8.63 0.46
N VAL A 28 4.02 8.10 -0.27
CA VAL A 28 3.84 6.92 -1.12
C VAL A 28 4.90 5.88 -0.77
N THR A 29 4.45 4.68 -0.44
CA THR A 29 5.31 3.50 -0.27
C THR A 29 5.00 2.48 -1.34
N LEU A 30 6.04 1.98 -2.01
CA LEU A 30 5.93 0.85 -2.93
C LEU A 30 6.45 -0.40 -2.23
N ILE A 31 5.63 -1.44 -2.19
CA ILE A 31 5.94 -2.72 -1.57
C ILE A 31 5.87 -3.79 -2.64
N GLU A 32 6.93 -4.58 -2.76
CA GLU A 32 6.93 -5.76 -3.62
C GLU A 32 5.91 -6.78 -3.08
N ASN A 33 4.95 -7.20 -3.90
CA ASN A 33 4.06 -8.31 -3.55
C ASN A 33 4.89 -9.61 -3.52
N ARG A 34 5.05 -10.17 -2.33
CA ARG A 34 5.91 -11.34 -2.10
C ARG A 34 5.24 -12.69 -2.34
N VAL A 35 3.92 -12.70 -2.60
CA VAL A 35 3.19 -13.94 -2.88
C VAL A 35 3.54 -14.45 -4.28
N ASP A 36 3.67 -13.53 -5.24
CA ASP A 36 3.85 -13.82 -6.67
C ASP A 36 5.14 -13.21 -7.24
N GLY A 37 5.65 -12.13 -6.63
CA GLY A 37 6.84 -11.39 -7.09
C GLY A 37 6.64 -10.53 -8.34
N GLU A 38 5.49 -10.62 -9.00
CA GLU A 38 5.21 -9.91 -10.26
C GLU A 38 4.48 -8.58 -10.06
N GLU A 39 3.88 -8.37 -8.89
CA GLU A 39 3.03 -7.22 -8.59
C GLU A 39 3.69 -6.28 -7.55
N ILE A 40 3.32 -5.00 -7.62
CA ILE A 40 3.74 -3.98 -6.67
C ILE A 40 2.48 -3.41 -6.01
N GLU A 41 2.45 -3.42 -4.68
CA GLU A 41 1.44 -2.75 -3.89
C GLU A 41 1.88 -1.31 -3.61
N ALA A 42 1.02 -0.34 -3.91
CA ALA A 42 1.27 1.07 -3.61
C ALA A 42 0.39 1.53 -2.45
N TRP A 43 1.01 1.99 -1.37
CA TRP A 43 0.33 2.57 -0.23
C TRP A 43 0.46 4.08 -0.30
N ILE A 44 -0.67 4.76 -0.36
CA ILE A 44 -0.74 6.19 -0.61
C ILE A 44 -1.50 6.85 0.54
N THR A 45 -0.88 7.83 1.17
CA THR A 45 -1.49 8.66 2.21
C THR A 45 -1.62 10.08 1.68
N LEU A 46 -2.86 10.51 1.49
CA LEU A 46 -3.26 11.85 1.06
C LEU A 46 -4.38 12.35 1.97
N ASP A 47 -4.72 13.63 1.88
CA ASP A 47 -5.98 14.08 2.47
C ASP A 47 -7.18 13.47 1.72
N GLU A 48 -8.34 13.46 2.37
CA GLU A 48 -9.54 12.80 1.83
C GLU A 48 -9.99 13.36 0.47
N HIS A 49 -9.80 14.65 0.23
CA HIS A 49 -10.18 15.29 -1.03
C HIS A 49 -9.21 14.90 -2.16
N GLU A 50 -7.90 14.94 -1.89
CA GLU A 50 -6.87 14.47 -2.82
C GLU A 50 -7.01 12.98 -3.12
N MET A 51 -7.29 12.15 -2.10
CA MET A 51 -7.53 10.72 -2.27
C MET A 51 -8.75 10.46 -3.17
N SER A 52 -9.85 11.19 -2.95
CA SER A 52 -11.05 11.10 -3.78
C SER A 52 -10.76 11.43 -5.26
N ILE A 53 -9.95 12.44 -5.53
CA ILE A 53 -9.52 12.75 -6.90
C ILE A 53 -8.72 11.59 -7.49
N LEU A 54 -7.75 11.06 -6.75
CA LEU A 54 -6.88 9.97 -7.22
C LEU A 54 -7.67 8.69 -7.51
N GLU A 55 -8.60 8.30 -6.64
CA GLU A 55 -9.44 7.10 -6.78
C GLU A 55 -10.34 7.14 -8.04
N HIS A 56 -10.69 8.34 -8.50
CA HIS A 56 -11.52 8.55 -9.69
C HIS A 56 -10.71 8.90 -10.94
N ASP A 57 -9.40 9.09 -10.84
CA ASP A 57 -8.55 9.43 -11.98
C ASP A 57 -8.42 8.25 -12.95
N PRO A 58 -8.87 8.38 -14.22
CA PRO A 58 -8.89 7.27 -15.16
C PRO A 58 -7.48 6.83 -15.59
N LYS A 59 -6.50 7.73 -15.55
CA LYS A 59 -5.11 7.40 -15.88
C LYS A 59 -4.49 6.59 -14.76
N PHE A 60 -4.70 6.95 -13.50
CA PHE A 60 -4.28 6.17 -12.34
C PHE A 60 -4.89 4.77 -12.37
N ARG A 61 -6.20 4.67 -12.60
CA ARG A 61 -6.92 3.40 -12.69
C ARG A 61 -6.52 2.50 -13.86
N SER A 62 -5.85 3.04 -14.89
CA SER A 62 -5.28 2.21 -15.97
C SER A 62 -4.04 1.41 -15.52
N PHE A 63 -3.43 1.78 -14.39
CA PHE A 63 -2.24 1.12 -13.85
C PHE A 63 -2.46 0.50 -12.46
N ALA A 64 -3.46 0.95 -11.71
CA ALA A 64 -3.70 0.51 -10.34
C ALA A 64 -5.09 -0.09 -10.17
N VAL A 65 -5.14 -1.20 -9.41
CA VAL A 65 -6.38 -1.75 -8.86
C VAL A 65 -6.51 -1.23 -7.43
N LEU A 66 -7.64 -0.56 -7.13
CA LEU A 66 -7.90 -0.08 -5.78
C LEU A 66 -8.14 -1.26 -4.83
N ASN A 67 -7.73 -1.10 -3.57
CA ASN A 67 -7.90 -2.13 -2.57
C ASN A 67 -9.39 -2.53 -2.45
N PRO A 68 -9.73 -3.83 -2.53
CA PRO A 68 -11.11 -4.26 -2.44
C PRO A 68 -11.65 -3.97 -1.04
N SER A 69 -12.90 -3.49 -0.97
CA SER A 69 -13.59 -3.32 0.30
C SER A 69 -13.80 -4.69 0.95
N ILE A 70 -13.23 -4.91 2.13
CA ILE A 70 -13.55 -6.09 2.94
C ILE A 70 -15.00 -5.91 3.40
N THR A 71 -15.92 -6.65 2.80
CA THR A 71 -17.30 -6.70 3.26
C THR A 71 -17.39 -7.82 4.30
N ALA A 72 -17.83 -7.47 5.52
CA ALA A 72 -17.98 -8.40 6.63
C ALA A 72 -19.15 -9.36 6.44
#